data_AF-A0A2J8MCA5-F1
#
_entry.id   AF-A0A2J8MCA5-F1
#
_cell.length_a   1.000
_cell.length_b   1.000
_cell.length_c   1.000
_cell.angle_alpha   90.00
_cell.angle_beta   90.00
_cell.angle_gamma   90.00
#
_symmetry.space_group_name_H-M   'P 1'
#
loop_
_entity.id
_entity.type
_entity.pdbx_description
1 polymer ?
#
loop_
_entity_poly.entity_id
_entity_poly.type
_entity_poly.pdbx_seq_one_letter_code
_entity_poly.pdbx_strand_id
1 'polypeptide(L)'
;MAGIPGLLFLLFFLLCAVGQVSPYSAPWKPTWPAYRLPVVLPQSTLNLAKPDFGAEAKLEVSSSCGPQCHKGTPLPTYEEAKQYLSYETLYANGSRTETQVGIYILSSSGDGAQHRDSGSSGKSRRKRQIYGYDSRFSIFGKDFLLNYPFSTSV
;
A
#
# COMPACT_ATOMS: atom_id res chain seq x y z
N MET A 1 -14.72 31.95 -58.05
CA MET A 1 -14.01 30.84 -57.38
C MET A 1 -13.31 31.40 -56.13
N ALA A 2 -14.02 31.53 -55.01
CA ALA A 2 -13.45 31.93 -53.72
C ALA A 2 -14.45 31.49 -52.64
N GLY A 3 -14.11 30.49 -51.83
CA GLY A 3 -15.06 29.97 -50.82
C GLY A 3 -14.58 28.72 -50.08
N ILE A 4 -13.57 28.04 -50.62
CA ILE A 4 -12.99 26.83 -50.03
C ILE A 4 -12.07 27.11 -48.82
N PRO A 5 -11.25 28.20 -48.76
CA PRO A 5 -10.35 28.39 -47.63
C PRO A 5 -11.08 28.85 -46.36
N GLY A 6 -12.17 29.61 -46.49
CA GLY A 6 -12.95 30.09 -45.35
C GLY A 6 -13.68 28.95 -44.62
N LEU A 7 -14.22 27.98 -45.38
CA LEU A 7 -14.92 26.83 -44.80
C LEU A 7 -13.98 25.94 -43.98
N LEU A 8 -12.76 25.70 -44.48
CA LEU A 8 -11.75 24.90 -43.76
C LEU A 8 -11.29 25.59 -42.47
N PHE A 9 -11.08 26.91 -42.49
CA PHE A 9 -10.75 27.67 -41.28
C PHE A 9 -11.89 27.66 -40.26
N LEU A 10 -13.15 27.76 -40.71
CA LEU A 10 -14.33 27.74 -39.83
C LEU A 10 -14.53 26.35 -39.21
N LEU A 11 -14.28 25.28 -39.96
CA LEU A 11 -14.32 23.90 -39.48
C LEU A 11 -13.19 23.62 -38.49
N PHE A 12 -11.99 24.16 -38.72
CA PHE A 12 -10.86 24.09 -37.79
C PHE A 12 -11.16 24.85 -36.49
N PHE A 13 -11.74 26.05 -36.57
CA PHE A 13 -12.18 26.80 -35.39
C PHE A 13 -13.30 26.10 -34.61
N LEU A 14 -14.26 25.46 -35.29
CA LEU A 14 -15.29 24.64 -34.65
C LEU A 14 -14.70 23.40 -33.97
N LEU A 15 -13.74 22.73 -34.60
CA LEU A 15 -13.01 21.60 -34.01
C LEU A 15 -12.19 22.03 -32.77
N CYS A 16 -11.58 23.22 -32.78
CA CYS A 16 -10.88 23.78 -31.62
C CYS A 16 -11.83 24.26 -30.51
N ALA A 17 -13.03 24.74 -30.85
CA ALA A 17 -14.03 25.17 -29.87
C ALA A 17 -14.71 23.99 -29.16
N VAL A 18 -14.86 22.84 -29.84
CA VAL A 18 -15.40 21.60 -29.25
C VAL A 18 -14.29 20.75 -28.62
N GLY A 19 -13.07 20.84 -29.15
CA GLY A 19 -11.88 20.18 -28.64
C GLY A 19 -11.23 20.97 -27.50
N GLN A 20 -11.79 20.89 -26.30
CA GLN A 20 -11.02 21.04 -25.05
C GLN A 20 -10.01 19.88 -24.92
N VAL A 21 -9.13 19.70 -25.91
CA VAL A 21 -7.95 18.85 -25.78
C VAL A 21 -6.87 19.71 -25.16
N SER A 22 -7.08 20.02 -23.88
CA SER A 22 -5.95 20.35 -23.02
C SER A 22 -5.11 19.08 -22.92
N PRO A 23 -3.81 19.09 -23.29
CA PRO A 23 -2.89 18.03 -22.86
C PRO A 23 -2.60 18.29 -21.37
N TYR A 24 -3.64 18.33 -20.55
CA TYR A 24 -3.52 18.22 -19.12
C TYR A 24 -3.33 16.72 -18.89
N SER A 25 -2.08 16.27 -18.99
CA SER A 25 -1.61 15.31 -18.00
C SER A 25 -1.89 15.99 -16.67
N ALA A 26 -3.08 15.74 -16.11
CA ALA A 26 -3.41 16.22 -14.80
C ALA A 26 -2.24 15.78 -13.92
N PRO A 27 -1.54 16.71 -13.24
CA PRO A 27 -0.56 16.30 -12.26
C PRO A 27 -1.33 15.37 -11.35
N TRP A 28 -0.97 14.08 -11.35
CA TRP A 28 -1.54 13.11 -10.45
C TRP A 28 -1.24 13.65 -9.07
N LYS A 29 -2.18 14.42 -8.51
CA LYS A 29 -2.10 14.82 -7.12
C LYS A 29 -2.24 13.50 -6.39
N PRO A 30 -1.24 13.10 -5.59
CA PRO A 30 -1.37 11.91 -4.78
C PRO A 30 -2.57 12.14 -3.84
N THR A 31 -3.72 11.57 -4.19
CA THR A 31 -4.88 11.56 -3.34
C THR A 31 -4.61 10.51 -2.28
N TRP A 32 -4.56 10.93 -1.03
CA TRP A 32 -4.40 10.02 0.08
C TRP A 32 -5.51 8.96 0.03
N PRO A 33 -5.17 7.66 0.09
CA PRO A 33 -6.19 6.65 0.16
C PRO A 33 -7.08 6.91 1.38
N ALA A 34 -8.36 7.16 1.13
CA ALA A 34 -9.35 7.41 2.18
C ALA A 34 -9.82 6.12 2.88
N TYR A 35 -9.27 4.96 2.48
CA TYR A 35 -9.59 3.68 3.10
C TYR A 35 -8.82 3.51 4.41
N ARG A 36 -9.46 2.84 5.37
CA ARG A 36 -8.85 2.54 6.66
C ARG A 36 -7.84 1.40 6.48
N LEU A 37 -6.59 1.66 6.83
CA LEU A 37 -5.56 0.62 6.89
C LEU A 37 -5.71 -0.17 8.19
N PRO A 38 -5.71 -1.51 8.14
CA PRO A 38 -5.68 -2.32 9.34
C PRO A 38 -4.34 -2.13 10.07
N VAL A 39 -4.39 -2.17 11.39
CA VAL A 39 -3.20 -2.13 12.25
C VAL A 39 -2.83 -3.56 12.61
N VAL A 40 -1.56 -3.90 12.45
CA VAL A 40 -0.99 -5.20 12.84
C VAL A 40 -0.21 -5.01 14.13
N LEU A 41 -0.58 -5.72 15.19
CA LEU A 41 0.04 -5.61 16.52
C LEU A 41 0.42 -6.99 17.06
N PRO A 42 1.54 -7.13 17.78
CA PRO A 42 1.84 -8.33 18.57
C PRO A 42 0.70 -8.63 19.55
N GLN A 43 0.19 -9.85 19.54
CA GLN A 43 -0.83 -10.34 20.48
C GLN A 43 -0.23 -11.20 21.59
N SER A 44 0.64 -12.13 21.21
CA SER A 44 1.29 -13.04 22.15
C SER A 44 2.69 -13.37 21.66
N THR A 45 3.60 -13.60 22.59
CA THR A 45 4.95 -14.08 22.30
C THR A 45 5.19 -15.35 23.08
N LEU A 46 5.44 -16.44 22.36
CA LEU A 46 5.61 -17.78 22.91
C LEU A 46 7.07 -18.21 22.74
N ASN A 47 7.64 -18.81 23.79
CA ASN A 47 8.96 -19.45 23.68
C ASN A 47 8.82 -20.74 22.88
N LEU A 48 9.67 -20.88 21.87
CA LEU A 48 9.76 -22.11 21.08
C LEU A 48 10.93 -22.97 21.59
N ALA A 49 10.90 -24.24 21.19
CA ALA A 49 12.07 -25.10 21.30
C ALA A 49 13.26 -24.48 20.55
N LYS A 50 14.47 -24.78 21.03
CA LYS A 50 15.70 -24.41 20.33
C LYS A 50 15.64 -24.94 18.89
N PRO A 51 16.11 -24.16 17.91
CA PRO A 51 16.10 -24.60 16.53
C PRO A 51 16.98 -25.83 16.40
N ASP A 52 16.48 -26.84 15.67
CA ASP A 52 17.25 -28.00 15.28
C ASP A 52 17.36 -28.01 13.76
N PHE A 53 18.59 -27.98 13.25
CA PHE A 53 18.88 -27.93 11.81
C PHE A 53 19.27 -29.33 11.33
N GLY A 54 18.29 -30.24 11.30
CA GLY A 54 18.47 -31.61 10.80
C GLY A 54 18.14 -31.80 9.32
N ALA A 55 17.67 -30.76 8.62
CA ALA A 55 17.31 -30.86 7.22
C ALA A 55 18.56 -30.97 6.33
N GLU A 56 18.52 -31.87 5.34
CA GLU A 56 19.57 -31.98 4.34
C GLU A 56 19.68 -30.68 3.53
N ALA A 57 20.91 -30.18 3.38
CA ALA A 57 21.18 -28.95 2.64
C ALA A 57 20.91 -29.19 1.14
N LYS A 58 19.78 -28.66 0.65
CA LYS A 58 19.47 -28.64 -0.78
C LYS A 58 20.09 -27.40 -1.41
N LEU A 59 21.17 -27.60 -2.17
CA LEU A 59 21.83 -26.54 -2.93
C LEU A 59 20.97 -26.05 -4.11
N GLU A 60 20.14 -26.94 -4.65
CA GLU A 60 19.19 -26.61 -5.72
C GLU A 60 17.82 -26.29 -5.12
N VAL A 61 17.53 -25.00 -4.99
CA VAL A 61 16.22 -24.51 -4.55
C VAL A 61 15.30 -24.41 -5.77
N SER A 62 14.65 -25.51 -6.14
CA SER A 62 13.57 -25.47 -7.12
C SER A 62 12.28 -25.04 -6.42
N SER A 63 11.79 -23.83 -6.65
CA SER A 63 10.42 -23.48 -6.25
C SER A 63 9.45 -24.18 -7.19
N SER A 64 8.47 -24.90 -6.64
CA SER A 64 7.42 -25.54 -7.44
C SER A 64 6.44 -24.52 -8.07
N CYS A 65 6.50 -23.27 -7.62
CA CYS A 65 5.58 -22.20 -7.98
C CYS A 65 6.38 -20.98 -8.47
N GLY A 66 6.03 -20.48 -9.65
CA GLY A 66 6.46 -19.18 -10.17
C GLY A 66 5.34 -18.13 -10.04
N PRO A 67 5.54 -16.90 -10.57
CA PRO A 67 4.57 -15.82 -10.46
C PRO A 67 3.15 -16.17 -10.92
N GLN A 68 3.02 -17.09 -11.89
CA GLN A 68 1.72 -17.52 -12.42
C GLN A 68 0.87 -18.28 -11.39
N CYS A 69 1.51 -19.04 -10.50
CA CYS A 69 0.79 -19.76 -9.46
C CYS A 69 0.27 -18.79 -8.37
N HIS A 70 1.01 -17.72 -8.08
CA HIS A 70 0.55 -16.65 -7.18
C HIS A 70 -0.64 -15.85 -7.73
N LYS A 71 -0.72 -15.63 -9.06
CA LYS A 71 -1.87 -14.91 -9.66
C LYS A 71 -3.21 -15.60 -9.46
N GLY A 72 -3.20 -16.93 -9.44
CA GLY A 72 -4.40 -17.76 -9.26
C GLY A 72 -4.69 -18.13 -7.80
N THR A 73 -3.80 -17.77 -6.86
CA THR A 73 -3.99 -18.10 -5.45
C THR A 73 -5.13 -17.25 -4.87
N PRO A 74 -6.06 -17.85 -4.11
CA PRO A 74 -7.12 -17.09 -3.45
C PRO A 74 -6.53 -16.09 -2.45
N LEU A 75 -7.26 -15.00 -2.19
CA LEU A 75 -6.89 -14.08 -1.12
C LEU A 75 -6.95 -14.82 0.22
N PRO A 76 -5.97 -14.63 1.11
CA PRO A 76 -5.97 -15.30 2.40
C PRO A 76 -7.17 -14.86 3.23
N THR A 77 -7.66 -15.80 4.04
CA THR A 77 -8.60 -15.47 5.10
C THR A 77 -7.92 -14.64 6.19
N TYR A 78 -8.70 -14.05 7.08
CA TYR A 78 -8.16 -13.22 8.15
C TYR A 78 -7.23 -13.99 9.11
N GLU A 79 -7.58 -15.25 9.40
CA GLU A 79 -6.77 -16.10 10.28
C GLU A 79 -5.47 -16.54 9.58
N GLU A 80 -5.54 -16.88 8.29
CA GLU A 80 -4.32 -17.15 7.50
C GLU A 80 -3.43 -15.91 7.42
N ALA A 81 -4.00 -14.71 7.23
CA ALA A 81 -3.25 -13.47 7.19
C ALA A 81 -2.54 -13.19 8.53
N LYS A 82 -3.17 -13.45 9.68
CA LYS A 82 -2.50 -13.37 10.99
C LYS A 82 -1.34 -14.35 11.07
N GLN A 83 -1.52 -15.58 10.60
CA GLN A 83 -0.46 -16.58 10.60
C GLN A 83 0.71 -16.16 9.70
N TYR A 84 0.45 -15.63 8.50
CA TYR A 84 1.50 -15.17 7.57
C TYR A 84 2.27 -13.95 8.07
N LEU A 85 1.61 -13.09 8.85
CA LEU A 85 2.23 -11.89 9.44
C LEU A 85 2.87 -12.16 10.81
N SER A 86 2.66 -13.36 11.38
CA SER A 86 3.36 -13.78 12.59
C SER A 86 4.81 -14.10 12.26
N TYR A 87 5.70 -13.84 13.19
CA TYR A 87 7.14 -13.93 12.93
C TYR A 87 7.88 -14.60 14.07
N GLU A 88 8.95 -15.28 13.69
CA GLU A 88 9.89 -15.90 14.60
C GLU A 88 11.09 -14.98 14.84
N THR A 89 11.52 -14.86 16.09
CA THR A 89 12.74 -14.16 16.46
C THR A 89 13.75 -15.17 16.99
N LEU A 90 14.90 -15.25 16.32
CA LEU A 90 16.05 -16.04 16.77
C LEU A 90 17.04 -15.10 17.48
N TYR A 91 17.42 -15.46 18.70
CA TYR A 91 18.36 -14.67 19.52
C TYR A 91 19.77 -15.22 19.40
N ALA A 92 20.77 -14.38 19.69
CA ALA A 92 22.19 -14.74 19.61
C ALA A 92 22.60 -15.91 20.52
N ASN A 93 21.86 -16.14 21.61
CA ASN A 93 22.05 -17.28 22.53
C ASN A 93 21.39 -18.59 22.01
N GLY A 94 20.79 -18.57 20.83
CA GLY A 94 20.07 -19.69 20.23
C GLY A 94 18.66 -19.94 20.79
N SER A 95 18.14 -19.08 21.70
CA SER A 95 16.72 -19.14 22.05
C SER A 95 15.86 -18.56 20.94
N ARG A 96 14.59 -18.94 20.92
CA ARG A 96 13.68 -18.69 19.81
C ARG A 96 12.29 -18.40 20.33
N THR A 97 11.64 -17.39 19.76
CA THR A 97 10.27 -17.02 20.13
C THR A 97 9.42 -16.80 18.90
N GLU A 98 8.17 -17.21 18.97
CA GLU A 98 7.15 -16.89 17.97
C GLU A 98 6.29 -15.75 18.49
N THR A 99 6.17 -14.68 17.70
CA THR A 99 5.24 -13.60 17.99
C THR A 99 4.04 -13.71 17.07
N GLN A 100 2.90 -14.04 17.65
CA GLN A 100 1.62 -14.06 16.95
C GLN A 100 1.08 -12.64 16.86
N VAL A 101 0.53 -12.28 15.71
CA VAL A 101 0.00 -10.95 15.46
C VAL A 101 -1.52 -10.93 15.35
N GLY A 102 -2.09 -9.87 15.90
CA GLY A 102 -3.48 -9.49 15.68
C GLY A 102 -3.54 -8.44 14.59
N ILE A 103 -4.53 -8.61 13.71
CA ILE A 103 -4.94 -7.56 12.79
C ILE A 103 -6.13 -6.85 13.46
N TYR A 104 -6.23 -5.53 13.34
CA TYR A 104 -7.29 -4.73 13.93
C TYR A 104 -7.72 -3.62 12.97
N ILE A 105 -9.02 -3.45 12.79
CA ILE A 105 -9.58 -2.33 12.04
C ILE A 105 -10.06 -1.29 13.04
N LEU A 106 -9.42 -0.12 13.06
CA LEU A 106 -9.85 0.99 13.90
C LEU A 106 -11.21 1.48 13.42
N SER A 107 -12.27 1.15 14.16
CA SER A 107 -13.58 1.78 13.96
C SER A 107 -13.48 3.21 14.47
N SER A 108 -13.75 4.19 13.60
CA SER A 108 -13.99 5.57 14.04
C SER A 108 -15.36 5.59 14.74
N SER A 109 -15.42 5.06 15.95
CA SER A 109 -16.59 5.18 16.82
C SER A 109 -16.56 6.61 17.39
N GLY A 110 -17.09 7.53 16.60
CA GLY A 110 -17.10 8.95 16.90
C GLY A 110 -17.84 9.70 15.82
N ASP A 111 -19.16 9.79 15.98
CA ASP A 111 -19.99 10.89 15.49
C ASP A 111 -19.46 12.23 16.04
N GLY A 112 -18.30 12.66 15.56
CA GLY A 112 -17.56 13.76 16.19
C GLY A 112 -16.38 14.31 15.41
N ALA A 113 -16.05 13.78 14.24
CA ALA A 113 -15.18 14.49 13.28
C ALA A 113 -16.02 15.37 12.34
N GLN A 114 -17.03 16.05 12.88
CA GLN A 114 -17.48 17.29 12.28
C GLN A 114 -16.29 18.25 12.29
N HIS A 115 -16.01 18.78 11.11
CA HIS A 115 -15.17 19.94 10.86
C HIS A 115 -15.47 21.03 11.90
N ARG A 116 -14.75 21.05 13.03
CA ARG A 116 -14.79 22.18 13.97
C ARG A 116 -13.95 23.29 13.37
N ASP A 117 -14.52 23.96 12.38
CA ASP A 117 -14.27 25.38 12.19
C ASP A 117 -14.84 26.08 13.42
N SER A 118 -13.99 26.27 14.43
CA SER A 118 -14.34 27.04 15.60
C SER A 118 -13.16 27.91 15.96
N GLY A 119 -13.32 29.20 15.66
CA GLY A 119 -12.94 30.32 16.51
C GLY A 119 -11.47 30.40 16.93
N SER A 120 -10.83 31.47 16.48
CA SER A 120 -9.51 31.96 16.91
C SER A 120 -9.15 31.63 18.37
N SER A 121 -8.15 30.78 18.56
CA SER A 121 -7.28 30.82 19.73
C SER A 121 -5.84 30.55 19.29
N GLY A 122 -4.90 31.31 19.86
CA GLY A 122 -3.53 31.48 19.36
C GLY A 122 -2.78 30.17 19.11
N LYS A 123 -2.23 30.03 17.90
CA LYS A 123 -1.39 28.89 17.50
C LYS A 123 -0.05 28.94 18.24
N SER A 124 0.03 28.25 19.38
CA SER A 124 1.31 27.77 19.89
C SER A 124 1.92 26.84 18.84
N ARG A 125 3.10 27.19 18.32
CA ARG A 125 3.80 26.45 17.27
C ARG A 125 4.40 25.18 17.88
N ARG A 126 3.56 24.17 18.11
CA ARG A 126 4.01 22.86 18.60
C ARG A 126 4.87 22.19 17.52
N LYS A 127 6.07 21.72 17.89
CA LYS A 127 6.92 20.88 17.03
C LYS A 127 6.06 19.75 16.46
N ARG A 128 5.90 19.72 15.14
CA ARG A 128 5.25 18.61 14.43
C ARG A 128 6.27 17.51 14.28
N GLN A 129 6.21 16.53 15.15
CA GLN A 129 6.89 15.27 14.92
C GLN A 129 6.02 14.52 13.90
N ILE A 130 6.47 14.50 12.64
CA ILE A 130 5.77 13.77 11.58
C ILE A 130 6.17 12.30 11.71
N TYR A 131 5.61 11.65 12.73
CA TYR A 131 5.54 10.19 12.74
C TYR A 131 4.33 9.80 11.91
N GLY A 132 4.59 9.50 10.65
CA GLY A 132 3.60 9.07 9.68
C GLY A 132 4.26 8.18 8.64
N TYR A 133 3.44 7.36 8.00
CA TYR A 133 3.87 6.53 6.88
C TYR A 133 4.55 7.40 5.81
N ASP A 134 5.77 7.02 5.38
CA ASP A 134 6.46 7.71 4.28
C ASP A 134 5.75 7.39 2.96
N SER A 135 4.84 8.27 2.58
CA SER A 135 3.98 8.10 1.40
C SER A 135 4.70 8.25 0.07
N ARG A 136 6.01 8.56 0.09
CA ARG A 136 6.81 8.63 -1.14
C ARG A 136 6.93 7.25 -1.78
N PHE A 137 6.77 6.19 -1.00
CA PHE A 137 6.74 4.81 -1.47
C PHE A 137 5.37 4.22 -1.18
N SER A 138 4.52 4.16 -2.21
CA SER A 138 3.23 3.49 -2.14
C SER A 138 3.33 2.13 -2.84
N ILE A 139 3.33 1.06 -2.05
CA ILE A 139 3.21 -0.32 -2.54
C ILE A 139 1.70 -0.59 -2.62
N PHE A 140 1.09 -0.23 -3.74
CA PHE A 140 -0.35 -0.40 -3.96
C PHE A 140 -0.62 -1.19 -5.24
N GLY A 141 -1.66 -2.02 -5.20
CA GLY A 141 -2.10 -2.84 -6.33
C GLY A 141 -1.96 -4.33 -6.06
N LYS A 142 -2.94 -5.10 -6.54
CA LYS A 142 -3.06 -6.55 -6.31
C LYS A 142 -1.80 -7.33 -6.71
N ASP A 143 -1.19 -6.95 -7.83
CA ASP A 143 -0.05 -7.64 -8.42
C ASP A 143 1.28 -6.88 -8.24
N PHE A 144 1.35 -5.91 -7.31
CA PHE A 144 2.54 -5.08 -7.14
C PHE A 144 3.80 -5.92 -6.87
N LEU A 145 3.72 -6.90 -5.97
CA LEU A 145 4.82 -7.81 -5.63
C LEU A 145 5.27 -8.65 -6.84
N LEU A 146 4.36 -8.97 -7.76
CA LEU A 146 4.66 -9.75 -8.96
C LEU A 146 5.26 -8.88 -10.07
N ASN A 147 4.81 -7.63 -10.17
CA ASN A 147 5.26 -6.69 -11.19
C ASN A 147 6.60 -6.02 -10.80
N TYR A 148 6.86 -5.88 -9.50
CA TYR A 148 8.04 -5.19 -8.96
C TYR A 148 8.72 -6.01 -7.85
N PRO A 149 9.24 -7.21 -8.15
CA PRO A 149 9.74 -8.16 -7.15
C PRO A 149 10.92 -7.65 -6.33
N PHE A 150 11.68 -6.67 -6.84
CA PHE A 150 12.84 -6.09 -6.15
C PHE A 150 12.52 -4.75 -5.45
N SER A 151 11.30 -4.24 -5.58
CA SER A 151 10.91 -2.95 -4.99
C SER A 151 10.35 -3.07 -3.58
N THR A 152 10.22 -4.29 -3.05
CA THR A 152 9.63 -4.57 -1.72
C THR A 152 10.55 -5.32 -0.77
N SER A 153 11.77 -5.64 -1.17
CA SER A 153 12.78 -6.23 -0.29
C SER A 153 13.46 -5.13 0.52
N VAL A 154 13.25 -5.14 1.85
CA VAL A 154 13.97 -4.32 2.84
C VAL A 154 14.66 -5.26 3.83
#